data_AF-A0A412XVY3-F1
#
_entry.id   AF-A0A412XVY3-F1
#
_cell.length_a   1.000
_cell.length_b   1.000
_cell.length_c   1.000
_cell.angle_alpha   90.00
_cell.angle_beta   90.00
_cell.angle_gamma   90.00
#
_symmetry.space_group_name_H-M   'P 1'
#
loop_
_entity.id
_entity.type
_entity.pdbx_description
1 polymer ?
#
loop_
_entity_poly.entity_id
_entity_poly.type
_entity_poly.pdbx_seq_one_letter_code
_entity_poly.pdbx_strand_id
1 'polypeptide(L)'
;MKAIHFVFCLFAVLMLTTTNGHAAAANEDFQTFLKKFTSSASFQYSRIKFPLKTPIALLEEDGETEKVFPFTREKWALLGEDAFKEERITDEEGGVYVSRFTVNNPKHKEFEAGYDESEASLRVVFELIDGKWYVTDCYTDWYNFDLPISELPETITTIEEENKAFEEIHP
;
A
#
# COMPACT_ATOMS: atom_id res chain seq x y z
N MET A 1 77.86 -5.71 -35.51
CA MET A 1 77.87 -6.62 -34.34
C MET A 1 77.40 -5.85 -33.12
N LYS A 2 76.61 -6.51 -32.25
CA LYS A 2 75.92 -6.07 -31.01
C LYS A 2 74.53 -5.44 -31.28
N ALA A 3 73.46 -6.26 -31.33
CA ALA A 3 72.64 -6.75 -30.20
C ALA A 3 71.95 -5.58 -29.47
N ILE A 4 70.62 -5.49 -29.41
CA ILE A 4 69.77 -6.24 -28.48
C ILE A 4 68.30 -6.14 -28.93
N HIS A 5 67.57 -7.24 -28.79
CA HIS A 5 66.13 -7.39 -29.05
C HIS A 5 65.31 -6.63 -28.01
N PHE A 6 64.14 -6.08 -28.38
CA PHE A 6 62.92 -6.33 -27.59
C PHE A 6 61.65 -6.03 -28.41
N VAL A 7 60.81 -7.05 -28.45
CA VAL A 7 59.47 -7.13 -29.02
C VAL A 7 58.53 -6.19 -28.26
N PHE A 8 57.77 -5.36 -28.97
CA PHE A 8 56.48 -4.86 -28.46
C PHE A 8 55.46 -4.87 -29.61
N CYS A 9 54.84 -6.05 -29.79
CA CYS A 9 53.58 -6.19 -30.49
C CYS A 9 52.50 -5.44 -29.70
N LEU A 10 52.13 -4.25 -30.13
CA LEU A 10 51.00 -3.51 -29.57
C LEU A 10 49.70 -4.00 -30.22
N PHE A 11 49.28 -5.22 -29.88
CA PHE A 11 47.90 -5.65 -30.13
C PHE A 11 47.01 -4.99 -29.07
N ALA A 12 46.42 -3.84 -29.42
CA ALA A 12 45.32 -3.26 -28.67
C ALA A 12 44.08 -4.16 -28.83
N VAL A 13 43.95 -5.15 -27.94
CA VAL A 13 42.71 -5.90 -27.77
C VAL A 13 41.76 -5.00 -26.98
N LEU A 14 40.92 -4.28 -27.71
CA LEU A 14 39.77 -3.59 -27.16
C LEU A 14 38.75 -4.64 -26.71
N MET A 15 38.88 -5.12 -25.47
CA MET A 15 37.82 -5.88 -24.82
C MET A 15 36.64 -4.93 -24.55
N LEU A 16 35.72 -4.80 -25.51
CA LEU A 16 34.35 -4.40 -25.20
C LEU A 16 33.76 -5.50 -24.34
N THR A 17 33.96 -5.43 -23.02
CA THR A 17 33.05 -6.07 -22.09
C THR A 17 31.76 -5.27 -22.19
N THR A 18 30.85 -5.72 -23.06
CA THR A 18 29.44 -5.40 -22.94
C THR A 18 29.01 -5.92 -21.57
N THR A 19 29.08 -5.07 -20.55
CA THR A 19 28.27 -5.27 -19.36
C THR A 19 26.84 -5.12 -19.86
N ASN A 20 26.24 -6.24 -20.28
CA ASN A 20 24.80 -6.43 -20.21
C ASN A 20 24.42 -6.45 -18.73
N GLY A 21 24.64 -5.31 -18.06
CA GLY A 21 23.87 -4.95 -16.90
C GLY A 21 22.47 -4.67 -17.44
N HIS A 22 21.65 -5.71 -17.53
CA HIS A 22 20.30 -5.52 -17.05
C HIS A 22 20.51 -5.05 -15.61
N ALA A 23 20.53 -3.72 -15.41
CA ALA A 23 20.29 -3.17 -14.10
C ALA A 23 18.92 -3.75 -13.74
N ALA A 24 18.92 -4.83 -12.96
CA ALA A 24 17.70 -5.30 -12.35
C ALA A 24 17.14 -4.06 -11.65
N ALA A 25 16.00 -3.58 -12.13
CA ALA A 25 15.37 -2.41 -11.53
C ALA A 25 15.31 -2.71 -10.03
N ALA A 26 15.99 -1.88 -9.24
CA ALA A 26 16.02 -2.07 -7.81
C ALA A 26 14.58 -2.05 -7.32
N ASN A 27 14.22 -3.01 -6.47
CA ASN A 27 12.92 -3.02 -5.84
C ASN A 27 12.69 -1.66 -5.17
N GLU A 28 11.49 -1.12 -5.34
CA GLU A 28 11.08 0.12 -4.71
C GLU A 28 11.23 0.01 -3.18
N ASP A 29 11.85 1.02 -2.58
CA ASP A 29 11.95 1.14 -1.13
C ASP A 29 10.56 1.40 -0.53
N PHE A 30 10.19 0.65 0.50
CA PHE A 30 8.84 0.71 1.05
C PHE A 30 8.53 2.05 1.72
N GLN A 31 9.49 2.66 2.42
CA GLN A 31 9.27 3.93 3.12
C GLN A 31 9.12 5.08 2.13
N THR A 32 9.92 5.06 1.05
CA THR A 32 9.78 6.00 -0.07
C THR A 32 8.43 5.84 -0.76
N PHE A 33 8.00 4.60 -0.99
CA PHE A 33 6.67 4.30 -1.51
C PHE A 33 5.57 4.85 -0.59
N LEU A 34 5.61 4.52 0.69
CA LEU A 34 4.56 4.86 1.66
C LEU A 34 4.43 6.38 1.80
N LYS A 35 5.54 7.10 1.93
CA LYS A 35 5.56 8.56 1.96
C LYS A 35 4.86 9.18 0.75
N LYS A 36 5.07 8.61 -0.44
CA LYS A 36 4.42 9.12 -1.66
C LYS A 36 2.96 8.67 -1.75
N PHE A 37 2.66 7.45 -1.31
CA PHE A 37 1.32 6.89 -1.22
C PHE A 37 0.40 7.78 -0.37
N THR A 38 0.91 8.30 0.76
CA THR A 38 0.13 9.11 1.70
C THR A 38 0.12 10.61 1.41
N SER A 39 0.83 11.07 0.39
CA SER A 39 0.96 12.52 0.07
C SER A 39 0.50 12.91 -1.33
N SER A 40 0.02 11.95 -2.14
CA SER A 40 -0.50 12.20 -3.49
C SER A 40 -1.62 11.23 -3.81
N ALA A 41 -2.84 11.74 -3.94
CA ALA A 41 -4.03 10.95 -4.23
C ALA A 41 -3.92 10.21 -5.57
N SER A 42 -3.46 10.92 -6.62
CA SER A 42 -3.25 10.30 -7.93
C SER A 42 -2.23 9.15 -7.88
N PHE A 43 -1.15 9.31 -7.11
CA PHE A 43 -0.20 8.24 -6.88
C PHE A 43 -0.82 7.09 -6.05
N GLN A 44 -1.57 7.41 -4.99
CA GLN A 44 -2.25 6.44 -4.15
C GLN A 44 -3.14 5.52 -4.99
N TYR A 45 -4.06 6.08 -5.78
CA TYR A 45 -4.92 5.32 -6.68
C TYR A 45 -4.14 4.48 -7.69
N SER A 46 -3.00 4.98 -8.21
CA SER A 46 -2.16 4.22 -9.16
C SER A 46 -1.50 2.98 -8.55
N ARG A 47 -1.43 2.92 -7.22
CA ARG A 47 -0.77 1.86 -6.45
C ARG A 47 -1.75 0.99 -5.69
N ILE A 48 -3.02 1.02 -6.03
CA ILE A 48 -4.02 0.08 -5.51
C ILE A 48 -4.44 -0.85 -6.65
N LYS A 49 -4.46 -2.16 -6.38
CA LYS A 49 -4.98 -3.16 -7.31
C LYS A 49 -6.47 -3.32 -7.08
N PHE A 50 -7.29 -2.57 -7.83
CA PHE A 50 -8.74 -2.74 -7.82
C PHE A 50 -9.23 -3.83 -8.79
N PRO A 51 -10.35 -4.52 -8.46
CA PRO A 51 -10.96 -4.55 -7.13
C PRO A 51 -10.01 -5.19 -6.12
N LEU A 52 -10.13 -4.81 -4.84
CA LEU A 52 -9.34 -5.43 -3.77
C LEU A 52 -9.70 -6.92 -3.64
N LYS A 53 -8.79 -7.71 -3.05
CA LYS A 53 -8.97 -9.16 -2.91
C LYS A 53 -10.19 -9.52 -2.07
N THR A 54 -10.40 -8.81 -0.95
CA THR A 54 -11.54 -9.00 -0.07
C THR A 54 -12.66 -8.04 -0.49
N PRO A 55 -13.86 -8.54 -0.86
CA PRO A 55 -15.02 -7.69 -1.11
C PRO A 55 -15.55 -7.10 0.20
N ILE A 56 -16.40 -6.07 0.09
CA ILE A 56 -17.19 -5.58 1.21
C ILE A 56 -18.33 -6.57 1.45
N ALA A 57 -18.52 -7.02 2.69
CA ALA A 57 -19.61 -7.90 3.08
C ALA A 57 -20.45 -7.20 4.15
N LEU A 58 -21.75 -7.01 3.89
CA LEU A 58 -22.70 -6.36 4.79
C LEU A 58 -23.89 -7.29 5.05
N LEU A 59 -24.54 -7.15 6.21
CA LEU A 59 -25.72 -7.95 6.55
C LEU A 59 -26.99 -7.37 5.91
N GLU A 60 -27.87 -8.24 5.43
CA GLU A 60 -29.24 -7.88 5.08
C GLU A 60 -30.06 -7.58 6.34
N GLU A 61 -31.28 -7.06 6.16
CA GLU A 61 -32.18 -6.66 7.26
C GLU A 61 -32.55 -7.83 8.20
N ASP A 62 -32.35 -9.08 7.75
CA ASP A 62 -32.56 -10.27 8.58
C ASP A 62 -31.44 -10.49 9.62
N GLY A 63 -30.31 -9.78 9.51
CA GLY A 63 -29.16 -9.89 10.40
C GLY A 63 -28.36 -11.18 10.27
N GLU A 64 -28.68 -12.03 9.29
CA GLU A 64 -28.03 -13.34 9.09
C GLU A 64 -27.45 -13.50 7.68
N THR A 65 -28.11 -12.94 6.67
CA THR A 65 -27.70 -13.09 5.27
C THR A 65 -26.66 -12.04 4.91
N GLU A 66 -25.49 -12.47 4.45
CA GLU A 66 -24.46 -11.56 3.92
C GLU A 66 -24.71 -11.22 2.45
N LYS A 67 -24.56 -9.93 2.12
CA LYS A 67 -24.50 -9.42 0.76
C LYS A 67 -23.12 -8.85 0.48
N VAL A 68 -22.51 -9.31 -0.61
CA VAL A 68 -21.16 -8.91 -1.01
C VAL A 68 -21.17 -7.85 -2.11
N PHE A 69 -20.29 -6.86 -1.97
CA PHE A 69 -20.08 -5.77 -2.91
C PHE A 69 -18.60 -5.71 -3.31
N PRO A 70 -18.27 -5.56 -4.60
CA PRO A 70 -16.89 -5.37 -5.02
C PRO A 70 -16.28 -4.12 -4.38
N PHE A 71 -15.11 -4.28 -3.76
CA PHE A 71 -14.33 -3.16 -3.22
C PHE A 71 -13.51 -2.53 -4.36
N THR A 72 -14.15 -1.58 -5.03
CA THR A 72 -13.67 -0.87 -6.22
C THR A 72 -13.17 0.53 -5.86
N ARG A 73 -12.62 1.25 -6.86
CA ARG A 73 -11.99 2.57 -6.65
C ARG A 73 -12.93 3.59 -6.04
N GLU A 74 -14.20 3.60 -6.45
CA GLU A 74 -15.21 4.52 -5.93
C GLU A 74 -15.57 4.28 -4.46
N LYS A 75 -15.14 3.16 -3.88
CA LYS A 75 -15.34 2.80 -2.46
C LYS A 75 -14.08 3.00 -1.62
N TRP A 76 -13.01 3.52 -2.20
CA TRP A 76 -11.74 3.69 -1.50
C TRP A 76 -11.67 5.05 -0.79
N ALA A 77 -11.52 5.05 0.52
CA ALA A 77 -11.16 6.24 1.30
C ALA A 77 -9.64 6.47 1.23
N LEU A 78 -9.23 7.67 0.83
CA LEU A 78 -7.82 8.06 0.71
C LEU A 78 -7.16 8.12 2.09
N LEU A 79 -6.00 7.48 2.21
CA LEU A 79 -5.27 7.35 3.46
C LEU A 79 -4.08 8.32 3.51
N GLY A 80 -4.10 9.22 4.49
CA GLY A 80 -3.02 10.17 4.75
C GLY A 80 -1.86 9.57 5.57
N GLU A 81 -0.88 10.40 5.92
CA GLU A 81 0.31 9.98 6.70
C GLU A 81 -0.09 9.47 8.09
N ASP A 82 -1.06 10.12 8.73
CA ASP A 82 -1.54 9.77 10.06
C ASP A 82 -2.13 8.35 10.12
N ALA A 83 -2.71 7.86 9.01
CA ALA A 83 -3.29 6.51 8.94
C ALA A 83 -2.24 5.39 9.11
N PHE A 84 -0.96 5.68 8.87
CA PHE A 84 0.13 4.70 8.92
C PHE A 84 1.18 5.00 10.00
N LYS A 85 0.88 5.91 10.91
CA LYS A 85 1.73 6.21 12.05
C LYS A 85 1.72 5.02 13.01
N GLU A 86 2.88 4.45 13.31
CA GLU A 86 2.99 3.36 14.30
C GLU A 86 3.00 3.92 15.72
N GLU A 87 1.97 3.62 16.51
CA GLU A 87 1.84 4.12 17.88
C GLU A 87 1.04 3.17 18.78
N ARG A 88 1.18 3.40 20.09
CA ARG A 88 0.37 2.76 21.13
C ARG A 88 -0.05 3.83 22.12
N ILE A 89 -1.33 4.11 22.18
CA ILE A 89 -1.92 5.17 23.00
C ILE A 89 -2.88 4.52 23.99
N THR A 90 -2.87 4.98 25.24
CA THR A 90 -3.88 4.60 26.25
C THR A 90 -4.74 5.82 26.52
N ASP A 91 -6.05 5.70 26.31
CA ASP A 91 -7.01 6.78 26.55
C ASP A 91 -7.36 6.91 28.05
N GLU A 92 -8.21 7.90 28.37
CA GLU A 92 -8.61 8.22 29.74
C GLU A 92 -9.44 7.11 30.40
N GLU A 93 -10.12 6.27 29.62
CA GLU A 93 -10.91 5.14 30.08
C GLU A 93 -10.08 3.85 30.20
N GLY A 94 -8.80 3.89 29.81
CA GLY A 94 -7.88 2.77 29.82
C GLY A 94 -7.87 1.94 28.54
N GLY A 95 -8.65 2.35 27.53
CA GLY A 95 -8.64 1.74 26.20
C GLY A 95 -7.29 1.92 25.53
N VAL A 96 -6.79 0.86 24.89
CA VAL A 96 -5.47 0.88 24.24
C VAL A 96 -5.66 0.88 22.73
N TYR A 97 -5.37 2.01 22.09
CA TYR A 97 -5.25 2.09 20.64
C TYR A 97 -3.85 1.68 20.19
N VAL A 98 -3.77 0.80 19.18
CA VAL A 98 -2.51 0.31 18.61
C VAL A 98 -2.59 0.43 17.09
N SER A 99 -1.54 0.97 16.50
CA SER A 99 -1.32 0.98 15.05
C SER A 99 0.11 0.52 14.76
N ARG A 100 0.27 -0.50 13.89
CA ARG A 100 1.58 -1.10 13.61
C ARG A 100 1.59 -1.96 12.36
N PHE A 101 2.78 -2.23 11.83
CA PHE A 101 2.95 -3.36 10.91
C PHE A 101 2.91 -4.69 11.66
N THR A 102 1.86 -5.47 11.47
CA THR A 102 1.72 -6.83 12.01
C THR A 102 2.49 -7.85 11.19
N VAL A 103 2.68 -7.58 9.90
CA VAL A 103 3.57 -8.34 9.02
C VAL A 103 4.54 -7.38 8.33
N ASN A 104 5.84 -7.69 8.38
CA ASN A 104 6.90 -6.82 7.85
C ASN A 104 7.95 -7.61 7.04
N ASN A 105 7.51 -8.32 6.00
CA ASN A 105 8.39 -9.12 5.14
C ASN A 105 8.95 -8.28 3.97
N PRO A 106 10.00 -8.74 3.27
CA PRO A 106 10.61 -8.00 2.17
C PRO A 106 9.71 -7.76 0.94
N LYS A 107 8.65 -8.54 0.76
CA LYS A 107 7.73 -8.46 -0.39
C LYS A 107 6.25 -8.38 0.00
N HIS A 108 5.96 -8.40 1.29
CA HIS A 108 4.61 -8.49 1.82
C HIS A 108 4.58 -7.81 3.18
N LYS A 109 3.69 -6.85 3.37
CA LYS A 109 3.52 -6.14 4.63
C LYS A 109 2.04 -5.95 4.92
N GLU A 110 1.69 -6.00 6.19
CA GLU A 110 0.33 -5.78 6.67
C GLU A 110 0.40 -4.75 7.77
N PHE A 111 -0.36 -3.68 7.62
CA PHE A 111 -0.54 -2.66 8.65
C PHE A 111 -1.93 -2.85 9.25
N GLU A 112 -2.02 -2.83 10.58
CA GLU A 112 -3.29 -2.84 11.30
C GLU A 112 -3.34 -1.68 12.29
N ALA A 113 -4.52 -1.09 12.42
CA ALA A 113 -4.82 -0.11 13.44
C ALA A 113 -6.19 -0.39 14.07
N GLY A 114 -6.32 -0.16 15.37
CA GLY A 114 -7.55 -0.39 16.13
C GLY A 114 -7.30 -0.44 17.64
N TYR A 115 -8.35 -0.63 18.41
CA TYR A 115 -8.24 -0.87 19.84
C TYR A 115 -7.86 -2.33 20.12
N ASP A 116 -6.93 -2.58 21.04
CA ASP A 116 -6.35 -3.91 21.34
C ASP A 116 -7.40 -4.95 21.79
N GLU A 117 -8.50 -4.49 22.38
CA GLU A 117 -9.64 -5.32 22.83
C GLU A 117 -10.80 -5.35 21.82
N SER A 118 -10.58 -4.89 20.59
CA SER A 118 -11.60 -4.80 19.52
C SER A 118 -11.08 -5.35 18.20
N GLU A 119 -11.96 -5.50 17.23
CA GLU A 119 -11.52 -5.75 15.85
C GLU A 119 -10.71 -4.54 15.34
N ALA A 120 -9.77 -4.79 14.43
CA ALA A 120 -8.99 -3.72 13.83
C ALA A 120 -9.93 -2.80 13.06
N SER A 121 -9.80 -1.48 13.20
CA SER A 121 -10.58 -0.51 12.43
C SER A 121 -10.05 -0.28 11.02
N LEU A 122 -8.78 -0.63 10.80
CA LEU A 122 -8.10 -0.56 9.52
C LEU A 122 -7.12 -1.74 9.41
N ARG A 123 -7.13 -2.43 8.27
CA ARG A 123 -6.04 -3.32 7.84
C ARG A 123 -5.69 -3.04 6.40
N VAL A 124 -4.41 -2.84 6.08
CA VAL A 124 -3.94 -2.59 4.71
C VAL A 124 -2.84 -3.58 4.35
N VAL A 125 -3.02 -4.28 3.22
CA VAL A 125 -2.07 -5.29 2.74
C VAL A 125 -1.27 -4.76 1.55
N PHE A 126 0.04 -4.69 1.72
CA PHE A 126 0.99 -4.25 0.71
C PHE A 126 1.78 -5.43 0.13
N GLU A 127 1.82 -5.53 -1.19
CA GLU A 127 2.63 -6.54 -1.90
C GLU A 127 3.60 -5.87 -2.87
N LEU A 128 4.82 -6.39 -2.94
CA LEU A 128 5.82 -5.99 -3.92
C LEU A 128 5.65 -6.83 -5.19
N ILE A 129 5.13 -6.21 -6.24
CA ILE A 129 4.82 -6.84 -7.53
C ILE A 129 5.69 -6.18 -8.61
N ASP A 130 6.49 -6.99 -9.30
CA ASP A 130 7.41 -6.54 -10.36
C ASP A 130 8.29 -5.35 -9.93
N GLY A 131 8.77 -5.39 -8.69
CA GLY A 131 9.64 -4.38 -8.11
C GLY A 131 8.95 -3.09 -7.64
N LYS A 132 7.61 -3.03 -7.65
CA LYS A 132 6.82 -1.89 -7.15
C LYS A 132 5.84 -2.33 -6.08
N TRP A 133 5.64 -1.49 -5.06
CA TRP A 133 4.65 -1.75 -4.02
C TRP A 133 3.24 -1.38 -4.47
N TYR A 134 2.29 -2.21 -4.08
CA TYR A 134 0.87 -2.00 -4.28
C TYR A 134 0.08 -2.39 -3.04
N VAL A 135 -0.99 -1.65 -2.75
CA VAL A 135 -2.07 -2.15 -1.90
C VAL A 135 -2.87 -3.16 -2.71
N THR A 136 -3.07 -4.34 -2.12
CA THR A 136 -3.82 -5.44 -2.77
C THR A 136 -5.05 -5.88 -1.99
N ASP A 137 -5.13 -5.48 -0.72
CA ASP A 137 -6.30 -5.74 0.11
C ASP A 137 -6.45 -4.69 1.21
N CYS A 138 -7.68 -4.52 1.69
CA CYS A 138 -8.01 -3.58 2.76
C CYS A 138 -9.26 -4.03 3.53
N TYR A 139 -9.23 -3.86 4.85
CA TYR A 139 -10.41 -3.78 5.70
C TYR A 139 -10.48 -2.37 6.28
N THR A 140 -11.68 -1.80 6.39
CA THR A 140 -11.91 -0.49 7.01
C THR A 140 -13.30 -0.42 7.64
N ASP A 141 -13.40 0.25 8.78
CA ASP A 141 -14.67 0.45 9.50
C ASP A 141 -15.70 1.30 8.75
N TRP A 142 -15.30 1.99 7.67
CA TRP A 142 -16.27 2.59 6.75
C TRP A 142 -17.33 1.58 6.29
N TYR A 143 -16.97 0.30 6.18
CA TYR A 143 -17.84 -0.78 5.75
C TYR A 143 -17.86 -1.93 6.76
N ASN A 144 -17.87 -1.62 8.06
CA ASN A 144 -18.00 -2.63 9.11
C ASN A 144 -19.33 -3.41 8.98
N PHE A 145 -19.42 -4.55 9.67
CA PHE A 145 -20.59 -5.44 9.56
C PHE A 145 -21.89 -4.81 10.08
N ASP A 146 -21.80 -3.78 10.94
CA ASP A 146 -22.93 -3.04 11.50
C ASP A 146 -23.52 -2.04 10.49
N LEU A 147 -22.83 -1.71 9.39
CA LEU A 147 -23.32 -0.79 8.37
C LEU A 147 -24.55 -1.39 7.65
N PRO A 148 -25.75 -0.77 7.76
CA PRO A 148 -26.91 -1.22 7.01
C PRO A 148 -26.67 -1.04 5.51
N ILE A 149 -27.07 -2.03 4.71
CA ILE A 149 -26.94 -1.98 3.24
C ILE A 149 -27.62 -0.75 2.63
N SER A 150 -28.71 -0.26 3.24
CA SER A 150 -29.41 0.96 2.82
C SER A 150 -28.58 2.22 2.96
N GLU A 151 -27.59 2.24 3.86
CA GLU A 151 -26.72 3.39 4.14
C GLU A 151 -25.45 3.38 3.28
N LEU A 152 -25.08 2.23 2.69
CA LEU A 152 -23.91 2.10 1.83
C LEU A 152 -23.77 3.20 0.75
N PRO A 153 -24.84 3.63 0.03
CA PRO A 153 -24.74 4.73 -0.93
C PRO A 153 -24.36 6.08 -0.29
N GLU A 154 -24.87 6.36 0.91
CA GLU A 154 -24.55 7.58 1.66
C GLU A 154 -23.10 7.52 2.15
N THR A 155 -22.68 6.39 2.72
CA THR A 155 -21.28 6.15 3.12
C THR A 155 -20.30 6.38 1.96
N ILE A 156 -20.60 5.85 0.77
CA ILE A 156 -19.77 6.06 -0.43
C ILE A 156 -19.74 7.55 -0.83
N THR A 157 -20.85 8.26 -0.67
CA THR A 157 -20.91 9.71 -0.96
C THR A 157 -20.03 10.49 0.01
N THR A 158 -20.09 10.18 1.31
CA THR A 158 -19.21 10.80 2.32
C THR A 158 -17.74 10.55 2.02
N ILE A 159 -17.37 9.33 1.66
CA ILE A 159 -16.00 8.99 1.26
C ILE A 159 -15.57 9.80 0.03
N GLU A 160 -16.45 9.98 -0.96
CA GLU A 160 -16.15 10.80 -2.12
C GLU A 160 -15.91 12.28 -1.76
N GLU A 161 -16.68 12.82 -0.82
CA GLU A 161 -16.52 14.19 -0.32
C GLU A 161 -15.20 14.36 0.45
N GLU A 162 -14.87 13.44 1.35
CA GLU A 162 -13.60 13.45 2.07
C GLU A 162 -12.40 13.28 1.12
N ASN A 163 -12.52 12.43 0.12
CA ASN A 163 -11.50 12.25 -0.90
C ASN A 163 -11.25 13.53 -1.70
N LYS A 164 -12.30 14.27 -2.08
CA LYS A 164 -12.15 15.57 -2.77
C LYS A 164 -11.38 16.56 -1.91
N ALA A 165 -11.70 16.64 -0.61
CA ALA A 165 -10.97 17.50 0.32
C ALA A 165 -9.49 17.07 0.46
N PHE A 166 -9.22 15.77 0.48
CA PHE A 166 -7.86 15.24 0.49
C PHE A 166 -7.10 15.59 -0.80
N GLU A 167 -7.71 15.40 -1.97
CA GLU A 167 -7.13 15.67 -3.29
C GLU A 167 -6.74 17.15 -3.47
N GLU A 168 -7.47 18.09 -2.86
CA GLU A 168 -7.13 19.52 -2.90
C GLU A 168 -5.80 19.85 -2.21
N ILE A 169 -5.45 19.09 -1.17
CA ILE A 169 -4.22 19.28 -0.37
C ILE A 169 -3.10 18.33 -0.84
N HIS A 170 -3.47 17.20 -1.43
CA HIS A 170 -2.58 16.10 -1.83
C HIS A 170 -2.90 15.59 -3.24
N PRO A 171 -2.61 16.35 -4.32
CA PRO A 171 -2.94 15.96 -5.69
C PRO A 171 -2.21 14.70 -6.20
#